data_AF-A0A7S2L908-F1
#
_entry.id   AF-A0A7S2L908-F1
#
_cell.length_a   1.000
_cell.length_b   1.000
_cell.length_c   1.000
_cell.angle_alpha   90.00
_cell.angle_beta   90.00
_cell.angle_gamma   90.00
#
_symmetry.space_group_name_H-M   'P 1'
#
loop_
_entity.id
_entity.type
_entity.pdbx_description
1 polymer ?
#
loop_
_entity_poly.entity_id
_entity_poly.type
_entity_poly.pdbx_seq_one_letter_code
_entity_poly.pdbx_strand_id
1 'polypeptide(L)'
;WSPPRLTDVANGDAAPNGTGGAVALCPVLNPLAIRFSQARINPMFSDGSAFEFAVAACRRAPLVLADSSQEGSAPPEGTLLEAPFPPIEVVAWRPKLRTADGVAVKDPATGAPVRGEERWFTFD
;
A
#
# COMPACT_ATOMS: atom_id res chain seq x y z
N TRP A 1 2.49 16.17 -7.50
CA TRP A 1 3.10 15.50 -6.33
C TRP A 1 3.44 14.09 -6.79
N SER A 2 4.71 13.84 -7.09
CA SER A 2 5.16 12.54 -7.59
C SER A 2 5.50 11.65 -6.38
N PRO A 3 5.02 10.40 -6.30
CA PRO A 3 5.50 9.48 -5.28
C PRO A 3 7.01 9.23 -5.49
N PRO A 4 7.78 9.00 -4.41
CA PRO A 4 9.19 8.65 -4.55
C PRO A 4 9.30 7.38 -5.39
N ARG A 5 10.12 7.44 -6.46
CA ARG A 5 10.49 6.23 -7.22
C ARG A 5 11.42 5.41 -6.36
N LEU A 6 11.01 4.20 -6.02
CA LEU A 6 11.87 3.18 -5.44
C LEU A 6 12.93 2.85 -6.50
N THR A 7 14.19 3.23 -6.27
CA THR A 7 15.29 2.82 -7.13
C THR A 7 15.54 1.33 -6.93
N ASP A 8 15.52 0.56 -8.03
CA ASP A 8 15.96 -0.83 -8.07
C ASP A 8 17.34 -0.96 -7.41
N VAL A 9 17.42 -1.74 -6.34
CA VAL A 9 18.70 -2.16 -5.78
C VAL A 9 19.30 -3.14 -6.77
N ALA A 10 20.33 -2.68 -7.49
CA ALA A 10 21.08 -3.48 -8.43
C ALA A 10 21.69 -4.72 -7.74
N ASN A 11 21.49 -5.89 -8.36
CA ASN A 11 22.17 -7.13 -8.00
C ASN A 11 23.69 -6.94 -8.10
N GLY A 12 24.35 -6.90 -6.94
CA GLY A 12 25.80 -7.05 -6.79
C GLY A 12 26.08 -8.34 -6.04
N ASP A 13 26.66 -9.29 -6.76
CA ASP A 13 27.01 -10.65 -6.35
C ASP A 13 28.05 -10.65 -5.21
N ALA A 14 27.65 -11.10 -4.00
CA ALA A 14 28.55 -11.61 -2.95
C ALA A 14 27.76 -12.17 -1.74
N ALA A 15 27.79 -13.50 -1.57
CA ALA A 15 27.56 -14.16 -0.27
C ALA A 15 28.90 -14.20 0.52
N PRO A 16 28.98 -14.54 1.84
CA PRO A 16 27.99 -15.28 2.62
C PRO A 16 27.82 -14.87 4.11
N ASN A 17 26.91 -15.58 4.79
CA ASN A 17 26.78 -15.78 6.24
C ASN A 17 26.14 -14.66 7.08
N GLY A 18 24.84 -14.84 7.30
CA GLY A 18 24.10 -14.23 8.39
C GLY A 18 22.64 -14.59 8.22
N THR A 19 22.16 -15.59 8.94
CA THR A 19 20.74 -15.96 9.03
C THR A 19 19.96 -14.90 9.81
N GLY A 20 20.06 -13.63 9.40
CA GLY A 20 19.06 -12.62 9.70
C GLY A 20 17.98 -12.83 8.65
N GLY A 21 16.92 -13.57 9.01
CA GLY A 21 15.74 -13.61 8.16
C GLY A 21 15.36 -12.16 7.87
N ALA A 22 15.44 -11.75 6.61
CA ALA A 22 15.00 -10.44 6.19
C ALA A 22 13.53 -10.35 6.60
N VAL A 23 13.26 -9.64 7.70
CA VAL A 23 11.90 -9.28 8.08
C VAL A 23 11.47 -8.38 6.94
N ALA A 24 10.68 -8.94 6.02
CA ALA A 24 10.13 -8.18 4.91
C ALA A 24 9.44 -6.97 5.53
N LEU A 25 10.04 -5.79 5.35
CA LEU A 25 9.47 -4.54 5.81
C LEU A 25 8.18 -4.38 5.03
N CYS A 26 7.05 -4.68 5.68
CA CYS A 26 5.75 -4.41 5.08
C CYS A 26 5.66 -2.89 4.96
N PRO A 27 5.67 -2.32 3.74
CA PRO A 27 5.70 -0.88 3.58
C PRO A 27 4.43 -0.28 4.20
N VAL A 28 4.62 0.58 5.19
CA VAL A 28 3.51 1.31 5.82
C VAL A 28 3.08 2.42 4.88
N LEU A 29 1.90 2.28 4.28
CA LEU A 29 1.32 3.31 3.41
C LEU A 29 0.48 4.30 4.21
N ASN A 30 0.51 5.57 3.81
CA ASN A 30 -0.44 6.55 4.31
C ASN A 30 -1.85 6.19 3.78
N PRO A 31 -2.85 5.92 4.64
CA PRO A 31 -4.19 5.56 4.20
C PRO A 31 -4.87 6.65 3.36
N LEU A 32 -4.49 7.92 3.53
CA LEU A 32 -4.99 9.04 2.72
C LEU A 32 -4.41 9.06 1.30
N ALA A 33 -3.34 8.30 1.03
CA ALA A 33 -2.80 8.11 -0.31
C ALA A 33 -3.50 6.97 -1.07
N ILE A 34 -4.34 6.18 -0.40
CA ILE A 34 -5.09 5.06 -1.00
C ILE A 34 -6.38 5.60 -1.60
N ARG A 35 -6.69 5.20 -2.83
CA ARG A 35 -7.96 5.53 -3.48
C ARG A 35 -8.91 4.35 -3.38
N PHE A 36 -10.04 4.58 -2.71
CA PHE A 36 -11.14 3.63 -2.68
C PHE A 36 -12.00 3.77 -3.93
N SER A 37 -12.44 2.64 -4.49
CA SER A 37 -13.31 2.60 -5.67
C SER A 37 -14.76 2.96 -5.32
N GLN A 38 -15.15 2.76 -4.06
CA GLN A 38 -16.49 3.05 -3.56
C GLN A 38 -16.56 4.49 -3.03
N ALA A 39 -17.61 5.22 -3.43
CA ALA A 39 -17.86 6.59 -2.96
C ALA A 39 -18.54 6.65 -1.59
N ARG A 40 -19.04 5.51 -1.08
CA ARG A 40 -19.77 5.38 0.18
C ARG A 40 -19.26 4.16 0.92
N ILE A 41 -19.14 4.28 2.24
CA ILE A 41 -18.77 3.19 3.14
C ILE A 41 -20.04 2.67 3.79
N ASN A 42 -20.15 1.35 3.97
CA ASN A 42 -21.23 0.74 4.74
C ASN A 42 -21.04 1.11 6.23
N PRO A 43 -22.03 1.71 6.91
CA PRO A 43 -21.90 2.05 8.33
C PRO A 43 -21.83 0.81 9.25
N MET A 44 -22.09 -0.38 8.72
CA MET A 44 -22.07 -1.64 9.45
C MET A 44 -21.04 -2.60 8.85
N PHE A 45 -20.26 -3.25 9.72
CA PHE A 45 -19.39 -4.36 9.33
C PHE A 45 -20.21 -5.64 9.11
N SER A 46 -19.60 -6.65 8.47
CA SER A 46 -20.24 -7.94 8.19
C SER A 46 -20.63 -8.73 9.44
N ASP A 47 -20.01 -8.43 10.59
CA ASP A 47 -20.31 -8.99 11.90
C ASP A 47 -21.46 -8.25 12.63
N GLY A 48 -22.02 -7.21 12.03
CA GLY A 48 -23.09 -6.39 12.59
C GLY A 48 -22.62 -5.30 13.57
N SER A 49 -21.32 -5.12 13.76
CA SER A 49 -20.78 -4.00 14.54
C SER A 49 -20.87 -2.69 13.74
N ALA A 50 -21.07 -1.57 14.44
CA ALA A 50 -21.12 -0.25 13.83
C ALA A 50 -19.72 0.31 13.57
N PHE A 51 -19.55 1.00 12.44
CA PHE A 51 -18.33 1.70 12.05
C PHE A 51 -17.77 2.61 13.16
N GLU A 52 -18.65 3.33 13.86
CA GLU A 52 -18.27 4.26 14.92
C GLU A 52 -17.53 3.59 16.09
N PHE A 53 -17.84 2.32 16.40
CA PHE A 53 -17.11 1.59 17.43
C PHE A 53 -15.66 1.33 17.00
N ALA A 54 -15.43 1.04 15.73
CA ALA A 54 -14.07 0.86 15.21
C ALA A 54 -13.29 2.18 15.22
N VAL A 55 -13.93 3.29 14.84
CA VAL A 55 -13.32 4.64 14.92
C VAL A 55 -12.91 4.97 16.36
N ALA A 56 -13.78 4.71 17.33
CA ALA A 56 -13.49 4.96 18.74
C ALA A 56 -12.36 4.05 19.30
N ALA A 57 -12.21 2.86 18.75
CA ALA A 57 -11.17 1.90 19.15
C ALA A 57 -9.81 2.15 18.47
N CYS A 58 -9.77 2.96 17.41
CA CYS A 58 -8.52 3.32 16.73
C CYS A 58 -7.57 4.10 17.65
N ARG A 59 -6.27 3.79 17.58
CA ARG A 59 -5.23 4.40 18.41
C ARG A 59 -4.08 4.91 17.55
N ARG A 60 -3.39 5.92 18.08
CA ARG A 60 -2.15 6.43 17.50
C ARG A 60 -0.98 5.78 18.23
N ALA A 61 -0.10 5.13 17.49
CA ALA A 61 1.14 4.57 17.99
C ALA A 61 2.34 5.27 17.34
N PRO A 62 3.50 5.37 18.00
CA PRO A 62 4.72 5.85 17.36
C PRO A 62 5.11 4.94 16.19
N LEU A 63 5.38 5.52 15.02
CA LEU A 63 5.94 4.78 13.89
C LEU A 63 7.47 4.81 13.99
N VAL A 64 8.07 3.66 14.28
CA VAL A 64 9.53 3.50 14.26
C VAL A 64 9.90 2.84 12.93
N LEU A 65 10.40 3.64 11.98
CA LEU A 65 10.98 3.11 10.75
C LEU A 65 12.38 2.60 11.07
N ALA A 66 12.57 1.28 11.02
CA ALA A 66 13.89 0.69 10.93
C ALA A 66 14.44 1.07 9.56
N ASP A 67 15.22 2.16 9.50
CA ASP A 67 16.23 2.50 8.48
C ASP A 67 16.45 4.02 8.40
N SER A 68 16.92 4.62 9.50
CA SER A 68 17.62 5.90 9.42
C SER A 68 19.05 5.71 9.93
N SER A 69 19.84 4.98 9.16
CA SER A 69 21.31 4.83 9.30
C SER A 69 22.06 6.14 9.00
N GLN A 70 21.45 7.30 9.24
CA GLN A 70 22.16 8.56 9.43
C GLN A 70 22.42 8.75 10.92
N GLU A 71 23.63 8.38 11.36
CA GLU A 71 24.16 8.81 12.65
C GLU A 71 23.98 10.33 12.80
N GLY A 72 23.13 10.74 13.75
CA GLY A 72 22.90 12.15 14.09
C GLY A 72 21.58 12.76 13.59
N SER A 73 20.77 12.04 12.81
CA SER A 73 19.38 12.46 12.51
C SER A 73 18.43 11.85 13.53
N ALA A 74 17.61 12.67 14.20
CA ALA A 74 16.47 12.15 14.95
C ALA A 74 15.63 11.24 14.03
N PRO A 75 15.13 10.08 14.52
CA PRO A 75 14.27 9.23 13.71
C PRO A 75 13.07 10.06 13.24
N PRO A 76 12.62 9.92 11.99
CA PRO A 76 11.44 10.63 11.52
C PRO A 76 10.26 10.23 12.42
N GLU A 77 9.77 11.17 13.22
CA GLU A 77 8.61 10.97 14.10
C GLU A 77 7.36 10.82 13.23
N GLY A 78 7.04 9.58 12.87
CA GLY A 78 5.78 9.22 12.25
C GLY A 78 4.77 8.74 13.30
N THR A 79 3.49 8.72 12.93
CA THR A 79 2.44 8.09 13.72
C THR A 79 1.80 6.97 12.90
N LEU A 80 1.67 5.80 13.51
CA LEU A 80 0.91 4.67 12.98
C LEU A 80 -0.52 4.73 13.54
N LEU A 81 -1.50 4.44 12.69
CA LEU A 81 -2.88 4.22 13.11
C LEU A 81 -3.09 2.73 13.38
N GLU A 82 -3.35 2.37 14.63
CA GLU A 82 -3.72 1.01 15.03
C GLU A 82 -5.25 0.91 15.05
N ALA A 83 -5.80 0.02 14.24
CA ALA A 83 -7.24 -0.25 14.19
C ALA A 83 -7.58 -1.56 14.93
N PRO A 84 -8.82 -1.77 15.40
CA PRO A 84 -9.23 -3.00 16.09
C PRO A 84 -9.46 -4.20 15.15
N PHE A 85 -9.03 -4.08 13.89
CA PHE A 85 -9.16 -5.10 12.85
C PHE A 85 -7.79 -5.36 12.22
N PRO A 86 -7.61 -6.50 11.54
CA PRO A 86 -6.35 -6.83 10.90
C PRO A 86 -5.87 -5.75 9.92
N PRO A 87 -4.55 -5.60 9.70
CA PRO A 87 -4.02 -4.67 8.72
C PRO A 87 -4.67 -4.86 7.34
N ILE A 88 -5.01 -3.74 6.69
CA ILE A 88 -5.55 -3.77 5.33
C ILE A 88 -4.41 -4.06 4.37
N GLU A 89 -4.51 -5.16 3.64
CA GLU A 89 -3.54 -5.52 2.61
C GLU A 89 -3.80 -4.72 1.32
N VAL A 90 -2.71 -4.23 0.74
CA VAL A 90 -2.70 -3.48 -0.51
C VAL A 90 -1.79 -4.18 -1.52
N VAL A 91 -2.23 -4.21 -2.77
CA VAL A 91 -1.45 -4.75 -3.89
C VAL A 91 -1.11 -3.65 -4.89
N ALA A 92 0.12 -3.68 -5.40
CA ALA A 92 0.49 -2.91 -6.58
C ALA A 92 -0.11 -3.60 -7.82
N TRP A 93 -0.96 -2.90 -8.56
CA TRP A 93 -1.62 -3.44 -9.75
C TRP A 93 -1.69 -2.42 -10.88
N ARG A 94 -1.66 -2.92 -12.12
CA ARG A 94 -1.87 -2.12 -13.33
C ARG A 94 -3.26 -2.40 -13.90
N PRO A 95 -4.22 -1.45 -13.77
CA PRO A 95 -5.59 -1.68 -14.20
C PRO A 95 -5.67 -1.80 -15.73
N LYS A 96 -6.59 -2.64 -16.22
CA LYS A 96 -6.88 -2.72 -17.65
C LYS A 96 -7.57 -1.43 -18.09
N LEU A 97 -7.04 -0.77 -19.11
CA LEU A 97 -7.63 0.46 -19.64
C LEU A 97 -8.94 0.16 -20.37
N ARG A 98 -9.89 1.07 -20.21
CA ARG A 98 -11.19 1.01 -20.88
C ARG A 98 -11.47 2.34 -21.57
N THR A 99 -12.18 2.30 -22.70
CA THR A 99 -12.73 3.48 -23.36
C THR A 99 -13.84 4.10 -22.51
N ALA A 100 -14.33 5.29 -22.87
CA ALA A 100 -15.45 5.93 -22.19
C ALA A 100 -16.71 5.04 -22.12
N ASP A 101 -16.92 4.20 -23.13
CA ASP A 101 -18.03 3.24 -23.22
C ASP A 101 -17.78 1.94 -22.42
N GLY A 102 -16.66 1.86 -21.69
CA GLY A 102 -16.30 0.71 -20.87
C GLY A 102 -15.66 -0.45 -21.65
N VAL A 103 -15.36 -0.30 -22.94
CA VAL A 103 -14.73 -1.36 -23.76
C VAL A 103 -13.23 -1.43 -23.47
N ALA A 104 -12.68 -2.63 -23.32
CA ALA A 104 -11.24 -2.81 -23.05
C ALA A 104 -10.40 -2.29 -24.22
N VAL A 105 -9.43 -1.42 -23.92
CA VAL A 105 -8.44 -0.96 -24.91
C VAL A 105 -7.49 -2.12 -25.21
N LYS A 106 -7.28 -2.42 -26.49
CA LYS A 106 -6.38 -3.49 -26.94
C LYS A 106 -5.22 -2.92 -27.73
N ASP A 107 -4.06 -3.53 -27.58
CA ASP A 107 -2.89 -3.27 -28.41
C ASP A 107 -3.19 -3.75 -29.85
N PRO A 108 -3.09 -2.88 -30.87
CA PRO A 108 -3.40 -3.25 -32.24
C PRO A 108 -2.43 -4.29 -32.83
N ALA A 109 -1.21 -4.42 -32.32
CA ALA A 109 -0.23 -5.39 -32.81
C ALA A 109 -0.42 -6.78 -32.20
N THR A 110 -0.76 -6.86 -30.91
CA THR A 110 -0.81 -8.12 -30.16
C THR A 110 -2.22 -8.59 -29.82
N GLY A 111 -3.21 -7.70 -29.90
CA GLY A 111 -4.58 -7.95 -29.45
C GLY A 111 -4.74 -8.03 -27.92
N ALA A 112 -3.65 -7.86 -27.16
CA ALA A 112 -3.65 -7.94 -25.70
C ALA A 112 -4.28 -6.69 -25.06
N PRO A 113 -4.89 -6.79 -23.87
CA PRO A 113 -5.45 -5.63 -23.18
C PRO A 113 -4.34 -4.69 -22.72
N VAL A 114 -4.47 -3.41 -23.06
CA VAL A 114 -3.57 -2.36 -22.60
C VAL A 114 -3.78 -2.13 -21.10
N ARG A 115 -2.68 -2.05 -20.36
CA ARG A 115 -2.69 -1.76 -18.92
C ARG A 115 -2.25 -0.32 -18.69
N GLY A 116 -2.87 0.32 -17.71
CA GLY A 116 -2.51 1.66 -17.27
C GLY A 116 -1.30 1.69 -16.35
N GLU A 117 -1.08 2.83 -15.73
CA GLU A 117 -0.04 3.02 -14.71
C GLU A 117 -0.30 2.17 -13.48
N GLU A 118 0.78 1.79 -12.81
CA GLU A 118 0.73 1.06 -11.54
C GLU A 118 0.13 1.94 -10.45
N ARG A 119 -0.78 1.35 -9.68
CA ARG A 119 -1.45 1.98 -8.55
C ARG A 119 -1.64 0.97 -7.42
N TRP A 120 -1.86 1.50 -6.22
CA TRP A 120 -2.17 0.69 -5.04
C TRP A 120 -3.68 0.45 -4.94
N PHE A 121 -4.07 -0.80 -4.75
CA PHE A 121 -5.45 -1.23 -4.58
C PHE A 121 -5.58 -2.05 -3.30
N THR A 122 -6.66 -1.84 -2.56
CA THR A 122 -7.09 -2.73 -1.47
C THR A 122 -8.02 -3.79 -2.04
N PHE A 123 -7.97 -5.00 -1.50
CA PHE A 123 -9.03 -5.98 -1.67
C PHE A 123 -9.99 -5.84 -0.49
N ASP A 124 -11.05 -5.06 -0.69
CA ASP A 124 -12.20 -5.00 0.22
C ASP A 124 -13.30 -5.93 -0.33
#